data_AF-A0A1I6T0D1-F1
#
_entry.id   AF-A0A1I6T0D1-F1
#
_cell.length_a   1.000
_cell.length_b   1.000
_cell.length_c   1.000
_cell.angle_alpha   90.00
_cell.angle_beta   90.00
_cell.angle_gamma   90.00
#
_symmetry.space_group_name_H-M   'P 1'
#
loop_
_entity.id
_entity.type
_entity.pdbx_description
1 polymer ?
#
loop_
_entity_poly.entity_id
_entity_poly.type
_entity_poly.pdbx_seq_one_letter_code
_entity_poly.pdbx_strand_id
1 'polypeptide(L)'
;MPETTPTPNETEPDPQELEDPANLQSAEDLDEDELGTDPLERGVEPPEGWSATARERPTPREEREGRTLDERIAEERPETD
;
A
#
# COMPACT_ATOMS: atom_id res chain seq x y z
N MET A 1 -2.61 -23.67 18.79
CA MET A 1 -2.86 -22.53 17.90
C MET A 1 -1.68 -21.57 18.08
N PRO A 2 -1.01 -21.15 17.00
CA PRO A 2 0.07 -20.15 17.00
C PRO A 2 -0.54 -18.77 17.33
N GLU A 3 0.19 -17.74 17.78
CA GLU A 3 1.06 -16.87 16.98
C GLU A 3 1.97 -16.04 17.93
N THR A 4 3.28 -16.02 17.67
CA THR A 4 4.25 -15.07 18.23
C THR A 4 4.98 -14.50 17.02
N THR A 5 4.88 -13.21 16.78
CA THR A 5 5.59 -12.46 15.72
C THR A 5 7.01 -12.04 16.20
N PRO A 6 8.01 -12.24 15.33
CA PRO A 6 9.40 -11.74 15.37
C PRO A 6 9.84 -10.28 15.36
N THR A 7 10.22 -9.66 16.49
CA THR A 7 10.93 -8.36 16.50
C THR A 7 12.42 -8.43 16.11
N PRO A 8 12.94 -7.67 15.14
CA PRO A 8 14.30 -7.07 15.09
C PRO A 8 14.35 -5.65 15.74
N ASN A 9 15.49 -5.13 16.23
CA ASN A 9 16.51 -4.21 15.59
C ASN A 9 17.93 -4.61 16.00
N GLU A 10 19.08 -4.21 15.43
CA GLU A 10 19.47 -3.01 14.66
C GLU A 10 20.93 -3.27 14.19
N THR A 11 21.27 -3.19 12.89
CA THR A 11 22.65 -3.06 12.31
C THR A 11 22.51 -3.07 10.78
N GLU A 12 23.03 -2.07 10.05
CA GLU A 12 23.11 -2.19 8.58
C GLU A 12 24.21 -3.22 8.27
N PRO A 13 23.86 -4.44 7.80
CA PRO A 13 24.76 -5.58 7.89
C PRO A 13 25.87 -5.49 6.84
N ASP A 14 27.03 -6.05 7.12
CA ASP A 14 28.06 -6.28 6.10
C ASP A 14 27.40 -6.92 4.85
N PRO A 15 27.82 -6.62 3.60
CA PRO A 15 27.19 -7.20 2.42
C PRO A 15 27.09 -8.74 2.44
N GLN A 16 27.94 -9.41 3.22
CA GLN A 16 27.88 -10.86 3.49
C GLN A 16 26.91 -11.24 4.64
N GLU A 17 26.65 -10.32 5.57
CA GLU A 17 25.63 -10.44 6.63
C GLU A 17 24.23 -10.08 6.13
N LEU A 18 24.09 -9.23 5.10
CA LEU A 18 22.86 -8.98 4.36
C LEU A 18 22.37 -10.23 3.60
N GLU A 19 23.27 -11.19 3.38
CA GLU A 19 22.96 -12.52 2.82
C GLU A 19 22.61 -13.54 3.93
N ASP A 20 22.92 -13.23 5.19
CA ASP A 20 22.63 -14.07 6.36
C ASP A 20 21.22 -13.72 6.92
N PRO A 21 20.26 -14.67 6.87
CA PRO A 21 18.89 -14.40 7.31
C PRO A 21 18.76 -14.06 8.80
N ALA A 22 19.81 -14.27 9.62
CA ALA A 22 19.82 -13.84 11.02
C ALA A 22 20.14 -12.33 11.22
N ASN A 23 20.56 -11.61 10.17
CA ASN A 23 21.03 -10.21 10.21
C ASN A 23 20.15 -9.22 9.42
N LEU A 24 19.11 -9.67 8.71
CA LEU A 24 18.18 -8.77 8.05
C LEU A 24 17.26 -8.09 9.08
N GLN A 25 17.01 -6.79 8.90
CA GLN A 25 15.95 -6.08 9.63
C GLN A 25 14.66 -6.89 9.51
N SER A 26 14.26 -7.52 10.61
CA SER A 26 13.08 -8.39 10.68
C SER A 26 11.77 -7.55 10.73
N ALA A 27 10.63 -8.09 11.16
CA ALA A 27 9.37 -7.34 11.10
C ALA A 27 9.22 -6.27 12.21
N GLU A 28 9.53 -6.65 13.43
CA GLU A 28 9.41 -5.82 14.65
C GLU A 28 10.14 -4.46 14.69
N ASP A 29 11.15 -4.33 13.83
CA ASP A 29 12.09 -3.19 13.73
C ASP A 29 11.35 -1.94 13.40
N LEU A 30 10.33 -2.24 12.62
CA LEU A 30 9.45 -1.37 11.97
C LEU A 30 8.20 -1.21 12.86
N ASP A 31 8.15 -1.83 14.04
CA ASP A 31 7.11 -1.52 15.02
C ASP A 31 7.34 -0.12 15.59
N GLU A 32 6.22 0.49 15.93
CA GLU A 32 6.12 1.89 16.30
C GLU A 32 6.87 2.22 17.60
N ASP A 33 6.94 1.26 18.53
CA ASP A 33 7.66 1.39 19.80
C ASP A 33 9.17 1.39 19.62
N GLU A 34 9.69 0.60 18.66
CA GLU A 34 11.12 0.57 18.32
C GLU A 34 11.52 1.77 17.44
N LEU A 35 10.69 2.17 16.47
CA LEU A 35 10.93 3.34 15.61
C LEU A 35 10.83 4.69 16.33
N GLY A 36 10.22 4.73 17.52
CA GLY A 36 10.07 5.94 18.32
C GLY A 36 9.31 7.07 17.63
N THR A 37 8.45 6.74 16.65
CA THR A 37 7.63 7.68 15.90
C THR A 37 6.34 6.99 15.47
N ASP A 38 5.19 7.60 15.74
CA ASP A 38 3.92 7.18 15.13
C ASP A 38 4.04 7.36 13.60
N PRO A 39 3.89 6.28 12.79
CA PRO A 39 3.89 6.37 11.33
C PRO A 39 2.92 7.43 10.78
N LEU A 40 1.83 7.71 11.50
CA LEU A 40 0.85 8.75 11.18
C LEU A 40 1.35 10.16 11.54
N GLU A 41 2.24 10.31 12.52
CA GLU A 41 2.84 11.60 12.89
C GLU A 41 3.82 12.10 11.83
N ARG A 42 4.53 11.18 11.15
CA ARG A 42 5.33 11.53 9.96
C ARG A 42 4.50 11.64 8.68
N GLY A 43 3.23 11.21 8.71
CA GLY A 43 2.26 11.13 7.61
C GLY A 43 2.85 11.37 6.22
N VAL A 44 3.07 10.31 5.44
CA VAL A 44 3.60 10.44 4.07
C VAL A 44 2.71 11.41 3.29
N GLU A 45 3.25 12.59 2.98
CA GLU A 45 2.57 13.57 2.13
C GLU A 45 2.21 12.86 0.83
N PRO A 46 0.93 12.84 0.46
CA PRO A 46 0.52 12.15 -0.75
C PRO A 46 1.17 12.82 -1.97
N PRO A 47 1.37 12.08 -3.08
CA PRO A 47 2.05 12.60 -4.25
C PRO A 47 1.35 13.86 -4.79
N GLU A 48 2.11 14.73 -5.45
CA GLU A 48 1.60 15.97 -6.02
C GLU A 48 0.36 15.70 -6.90
N GLY A 49 -0.74 16.42 -6.62
CA GLY A 49 -2.01 16.25 -7.33
C GLY A 49 -2.93 15.16 -6.79
N TRP A 50 -2.55 14.47 -5.70
CA TRP A 50 -3.47 13.64 -4.94
C TRP A 50 -4.50 14.54 -4.25
N SER A 51 -5.76 14.23 -4.48
CA SER A 51 -6.89 14.85 -3.81
C SER A 51 -7.91 13.77 -3.50
N ALA A 52 -8.88 14.05 -2.62
CA ALA A 52 -9.99 13.13 -2.39
C ALA A 52 -10.70 12.73 -3.71
N THR A 53 -10.75 13.64 -4.69
CA THR A 53 -11.28 13.38 -6.03
C THR A 53 -10.37 12.49 -6.88
N ALA A 54 -9.05 12.51 -6.67
CA ALA A 54 -8.14 11.58 -7.31
C ALA A 54 -8.36 10.13 -6.85
N ARG A 55 -8.91 9.91 -5.64
CA ARG A 55 -9.29 8.58 -5.16
C ARG A 55 -10.37 7.90 -6.00
N GLU A 56 -11.25 8.70 -6.60
CA GLU A 56 -12.35 8.21 -7.45
C GLU A 56 -11.95 8.14 -8.93
N ARG A 57 -10.71 8.54 -9.29
CA ARG A 57 -10.26 8.43 -10.67
C ARG A 57 -9.83 7.00 -11.01
N PRO A 58 -10.15 6.50 -12.22
CA PRO A 58 -9.67 5.21 -12.68
C PRO A 58 -8.15 5.22 -12.79
N THR A 59 -7.53 4.07 -12.55
CA THR A 59 -6.11 3.89 -12.75
C THR A 59 -5.76 3.93 -14.24
N PRO A 60 -4.49 4.23 -14.61
CA PRO A 60 -4.07 4.21 -16.01
C PRO A 60 -4.28 2.86 -16.71
N ARG A 61 -4.36 1.76 -15.96
CA ARG A 61 -4.67 0.44 -16.51
C ARG A 61 -6.15 0.38 -16.90
N GLU A 62 -7.04 0.74 -15.99
CA GLU A 62 -8.49 0.72 -16.21
C GLU A 62 -8.89 1.70 -17.33
N GLU A 63 -8.24 2.88 -17.41
CA GLU A 63 -8.46 3.80 -18.53
C GLU A 63 -8.13 3.18 -19.90
N ARG A 64 -7.10 2.32 -19.98
CA ARG A 64 -6.74 1.61 -21.21
C ARG A 64 -7.70 0.47 -21.53
N GLU A 65 -8.20 -0.21 -20.51
CA GLU A 65 -9.20 -1.27 -20.66
C GLU A 65 -10.56 -0.70 -21.05
N GLY A 66 -10.83 0.54 -20.66
CA GLY A 66 -12.08 1.24 -20.93
C GLY A 66 -13.23 0.72 -20.09
N ARG A 67 -14.42 1.30 -20.29
CA ARG A 67 -15.64 0.89 -19.57
C ARG A 67 -16.12 -0.47 -20.04
N THR A 68 -16.62 -1.27 -19.10
CA THR A 68 -17.25 -2.56 -19.39
C THR A 68 -18.58 -2.39 -20.14
N LEU A 69 -19.03 -3.46 -20.79
CA LEU A 69 -20.33 -3.46 -21.47
C LEU A 69 -21.49 -3.27 -20.48
N ASP A 70 -21.40 -3.89 -19.30
CA ASP A 70 -22.44 -3.81 -18.27
C ASP A 70 -22.62 -2.38 -17.73
N GLU A 71 -21.52 -1.66 -17.52
CA GLU A 71 -21.56 -0.24 -17.13
C GLU A 71 -22.28 0.61 -18.18
N ARG A 72 -22.03 0.35 -19.46
CA ARG A 72 -22.68 1.07 -20.56
C ARG A 72 -24.19 0.77 -20.62
N ILE A 73 -24.58 -0.48 -20.40
CA ILE A 73 -25.99 -0.88 -20.38
C ILE A 73 -26.72 -0.27 -19.17
N ALA A 74 -26.06 -0.19 -18.01
CA ALA A 74 -26.65 0.40 -16.81
C ALA A 74 -26.98 1.90 -16.97
N GLU A 75 -26.27 2.61 -17.84
CA GLU A 75 -26.54 4.02 -18.18
C GLU A 75 -27.73 4.19 -19.15
N GLU A 76 -28.10 3.14 -19.89
CA GLU A 76 -29.20 3.19 -20.86
C GLU A 76 -30.55 3.24 -20.14
N ARG A 77 -31.43 4.14 -20.59
CA ARG A 77 -32.82 4.18 -20.12
C ARG A 77 -33.69 3.36 -21.06
N PRO A 78 -34.49 2.40 -20.55
CA PRO A 78 -35.44 1.70 -21.38
C PRO A 78 -36.51 2.66 -21.90
N GLU A 79 -36.86 2.55 -23.18
CA GLU A 79 -38.03 3.23 -23.71
C GLU A 79 -39.30 2.64 -23.06
N THR A 80 -40.20 3.52 -22.61
CA THR A 80 -41.51 3.13 -22.08
C THR A 80 -42.56 3.50 -23.11
N ASP A 81 -43.36 2.52 -23.54
CA ASP A 81 -44.54 2.71 -24.42
C ASP A 81 -45.70 3.36 -23.68
#